data_AF-A0A6J4ST56-F1
#
_entry.id   AF-A0A6J4ST56-F1
#
_cell.length_a   1.000
_cell.length_b   1.000
_cell.length_c   1.000
_cell.angle_alpha   90.00
_cell.angle_beta   90.00
_cell.angle_gamma   90.00
#
_symmetry.space_group_name_H-M   'P 1'
#
loop_
_entity.id
_entity.type
_entity.pdbx_description
1 polymer ?
#
loop_
_entity_poly.entity_id
_entity_poly.type
_entity_poly.pdbx_seq_one_letter_code
_entity_poly.pdbx_strand_id
1 'polypeptide(L)'
;MIMMRDIGLVGLFLAEQGLATTREHAMGNPFPFTRRYLTAEQHAVLESLPPLTASLDAAITGYVALAEAFLPRAKRLAEQTGADWPGDYERASVAYFERSIGIALKI
;
A
#
# COMPACT_ATOMS: atom_id res chain seq x y z
N MET A 1 -3.05 14.56 5.57
CA MET A 1 -2.47 14.00 4.34
C MET A 1 -3.07 12.61 4.12
N ILE A 2 -4.18 12.55 3.40
CA ILE A 2 -5.05 11.35 3.25
C ILE A 2 -4.66 10.52 2.00
N MET A 3 -3.93 11.14 1.06
CA MET A 3 -3.80 10.67 -0.32
C MET A 3 -2.88 9.44 -0.50
N MET A 4 -1.79 9.28 0.26
CA MET A 4 -0.83 8.18 0.02
C MET A 4 -1.31 6.82 0.53
N ARG A 5 -1.84 6.77 1.75
CA ARG A 5 -2.47 5.57 2.34
C ARG A 5 -3.57 5.02 1.43
N ASP A 6 -4.39 5.94 0.92
CA ASP A 6 -5.57 5.60 0.15
C ASP A 6 -5.21 5.10 -1.26
N ILE A 7 -4.24 5.71 -1.95
CA ILE A 7 -3.86 5.31 -3.32
C ILE A 7 -3.32 3.87 -3.40
N GLY A 8 -2.51 3.45 -2.43
CA GLY A 8 -1.89 2.12 -2.43
C GLY A 8 -2.75 1.03 -1.79
N LEU A 9 -3.04 1.16 -0.50
CA LEU A 9 -3.61 0.05 0.29
C LEU A 9 -5.12 -0.09 0.13
N VAL A 10 -5.88 1.01 0.00
CA VAL A 10 -7.34 0.91 -0.07
C VAL A 10 -7.77 0.20 -1.36
N GLY A 11 -7.12 0.48 -2.49
CA GLY A 11 -7.34 -0.25 -3.73
C GLY A 11 -7.07 -1.75 -3.59
N LEU A 12 -5.93 -2.10 -2.97
CA LEU A 12 -5.57 -3.49 -2.69
C LEU A 12 -6.58 -4.18 -1.77
N PHE A 13 -7.02 -3.51 -0.71
CA PHE A 13 -7.96 -4.07 0.28
C PHE A 13 -9.36 -4.31 -0.29
N LEU A 14 -9.80 -3.44 -1.20
CA LEU A 14 -11.01 -3.67 -1.96
C LEU A 14 -10.84 -4.87 -2.88
N ALA A 15 -9.70 -4.96 -3.59
CA ALA A 15 -9.41 -6.09 -4.47
C ALA A 15 -9.33 -7.43 -3.71
N GLU A 16 -8.77 -7.46 -2.49
CA GLU A 16 -8.78 -8.63 -1.59
C GLU A 16 -10.21 -9.12 -1.28
N GLN A 17 -11.22 -8.25 -1.39
CA GLN A 17 -12.63 -8.58 -1.20
C GLN A 17 -13.40 -8.77 -2.51
N GLY A 18 -12.71 -8.79 -3.66
CA GLY A 18 -13.34 -8.87 -4.98
C GLY A 18 -14.08 -7.58 -5.38
N LEU A 19 -13.78 -6.46 -4.73
CA LEU A 19 -14.36 -5.15 -5.02
C LEU A 19 -13.37 -4.30 -5.82
N ALA A 20 -13.90 -3.46 -6.71
CA ALA A 20 -13.13 -2.48 -7.47
C ALA A 20 -13.81 -1.11 -7.39
N THR A 21 -13.01 -0.04 -7.49
CA THR A 21 -13.56 1.31 -7.51
C THR A 21 -13.86 1.72 -8.95
N THR A 22 -15.11 2.02 -9.24
CA THR A 22 -15.54 2.52 -10.57
C THR A 22 -15.34 4.02 -10.74
N ARG A 23 -14.88 4.72 -9.70
CA ARG A 23 -14.57 6.16 -9.76
C ARG A 23 -13.08 6.37 -9.94
N GLU A 24 -12.74 7.28 -10.84
CA GLU A 24 -11.36 7.77 -10.96
C GLU A 24 -10.90 8.41 -9.65
N HIS A 25 -9.65 8.13 -9.30
CA HIS A 25 -8.96 8.85 -8.23
C HIS A 25 -8.82 10.32 -8.64
N ALA A 26 -9.53 11.21 -7.95
CA ALA A 26 -9.45 12.65 -8.17
C ALA A 26 -9.09 13.37 -6.86
N MET A 27 -8.29 14.44 -6.98
CA MET A 27 -7.94 15.30 -5.85
C MET A 27 -9.23 15.93 -5.29
N GLY A 28 -9.61 15.58 -4.06
CA GLY A 28 -10.85 16.03 -3.41
C GLY A 28 -11.92 14.94 -3.23
N ASN A 29 -11.72 13.73 -3.77
CA ASN A 29 -12.57 12.56 -3.52
C ASN A 29 -11.72 11.42 -2.92
N PRO A 30 -11.26 11.53 -1.66
CA PRO A 30 -10.65 10.40 -0.97
C PRO A 30 -11.68 9.27 -0.91
N PHE A 31 -11.26 8.02 -1.13
CA PHE A 31 -12.15 6.87 -1.26
C PHE A 31 -13.27 6.89 -0.21
N PRO A 32 -14.54 7.16 -0.59
CA PRO A 32 -15.64 7.28 0.37
C PRO A 32 -16.00 5.92 1.01
N PHE A 33 -15.31 4.85 0.61
CA PHE A 33 -15.61 3.47 0.91
C PHE A 33 -14.83 2.90 2.10
N THR A 34 -13.84 3.64 2.63
CA THR A 34 -12.94 3.11 3.65
C THR A 34 -13.65 2.58 4.89
N ARG A 35 -14.79 3.16 5.34
CA ARG A 35 -15.50 2.70 6.55
C ARG A 35 -16.53 1.58 6.37
N ARG A 36 -17.04 1.35 5.16
CA ARG A 36 -18.15 0.40 4.93
C ARG A 36 -17.68 -0.90 4.26
N TYR A 37 -16.58 -0.84 3.53
CA TYR A 37 -16.15 -1.90 2.64
C TYR A 37 -14.78 -2.47 3.02
N LEU A 38 -14.20 -2.07 4.15
CA LEU A 38 -12.96 -2.64 4.66
C LEU A 38 -13.27 -3.52 5.87
N THR A 39 -12.54 -4.62 6.00
CA THR A 39 -12.63 -5.48 7.19
C THR A 39 -12.02 -4.78 8.40
N ALA A 40 -12.32 -5.27 9.61
CA ALA A 40 -11.71 -4.74 10.84
C ALA A 40 -10.17 -4.86 10.82
N GLU A 41 -9.64 -5.95 10.24
CA GLU A 41 -8.19 -6.14 10.07
C GLU A 41 -7.58 -5.09 9.14
N GLN A 42 -8.22 -4.84 7.99
CA GLN A 42 -7.78 -3.84 7.03
C GLN A 42 -7.84 -2.43 7.63
N HIS A 43 -8.89 -2.11 8.38
CA HIS A 43 -8.97 -0.89 9.17
C HIS A 43 -7.80 -0.74 10.14
N ALA A 44 -7.50 -1.80 10.91
CA ALA A 44 -6.39 -1.80 11.86
C ALA A 44 -5.04 -1.58 11.18
N VAL A 45 -4.80 -2.16 10.00
CA VAL A 45 -3.58 -1.90 9.21
C VAL A 45 -3.49 -0.44 8.81
N LEU A 46 -4.59 0.16 8.37
CA LEU A 46 -4.54 1.56 7.97
C LEU A 46 -4.35 2.52 9.16
N GLU A 47 -4.84 2.15 10.34
CA GLU A 47 -4.68 2.90 11.59
C GLU A 47 -3.29 2.73 12.21
N SER A 48 -2.59 1.63 11.92
CA SER A 48 -1.22 1.40 12.38
C SER A 48 -0.16 2.15 11.56
N LEU A 49 -0.52 2.69 10.39
CA LEU A 49 0.42 3.45 9.57
C LEU A 49 0.90 4.72 10.30
N PRO A 50 2.20 5.02 10.23
CA PRO A 50 2.77 6.20 10.87
C PRO A 50 2.18 7.49 10.26
N PRO A 51 2.01 8.55 11.07
CA PRO A 51 1.50 9.82 10.58
C PRO A 51 2.49 10.47 9.61
N LEU A 52 1.98 10.90 8.45
CA LEU A 52 2.77 11.68 7.50
C LEU A 52 2.88 13.13 7.97
N THR A 53 4.04 13.49 8.50
CA THR A 53 4.42 14.88 8.80
C THR A 53 5.34 15.42 7.71
N ALA A 54 5.51 16.75 7.65
CA ALA A 54 6.34 17.41 6.63
C ALA A 54 7.83 17.32 6.97
N SER A 55 8.36 16.11 7.11
CA SER A 55 9.81 15.85 7.26
C SER A 55 10.24 14.69 6.37
N LEU A 56 11.54 14.68 6.02
CA LEU A 56 12.11 13.60 5.22
C LEU A 56 12.00 12.25 5.94
N ASP A 57 12.36 12.20 7.22
CA ASP A 57 12.32 10.98 8.01
C ASP A 57 10.89 10.43 8.14
N ALA A 58 9.89 11.30 8.31
CA ALA A 58 8.50 10.88 8.37
C ALA A 58 7.99 10.38 7.01
N ALA A 59 8.43 11.00 5.91
CA ALA A 59 8.12 10.51 4.57
C ALA A 59 8.72 9.12 4.34
N ILE A 60 10.01 8.94 4.63
CA ILE A 60 10.71 7.65 4.52
C ILE A 60 10.00 6.58 5.36
N THR A 61 9.75 6.87 6.63
CA THR A 61 9.07 5.96 7.57
C THR A 61 7.67 5.59 7.07
N GLY A 62 6.93 6.55 6.52
CA GLY A 62 5.62 6.32 5.90
C GLY A 62 5.69 5.41 4.68
N TYR A 63 6.65 5.62 3.78
CA TYR A 63 6.81 4.80 2.58
C TYR A 63 7.27 3.38 2.89
N VAL A 64 8.17 3.20 3.87
CA VAL A 64 8.60 1.87 4.32
C VAL A 64 7.42 1.10 4.91
N ALA A 65 6.67 1.71 5.85
CA ALA A 65 5.50 1.07 6.43
C ALA A 65 4.42 0.72 5.39
N LEU A 66 4.24 1.58 4.38
CA LEU A 66 3.34 1.33 3.27
C LEU A 66 3.80 0.13 2.43
N ALA A 67 5.08 0.07 2.05
CA ALA A 67 5.64 -1.00 1.24
C ALA A 67 5.58 -2.36 1.97
N GLU A 68 5.94 -2.38 3.26
CA GLU A 68 5.89 -3.57 4.12
C GLU A 68 4.46 -4.09 4.31
N ALA A 69 3.45 -3.20 4.34
CA ALA A 69 2.05 -3.61 4.38
C ALA A 69 1.51 -4.07 3.01
N PHE A 70 1.95 -3.43 1.92
CA PHE A 70 1.42 -3.63 0.58
C PHE A 70 1.98 -4.89 -0.09
N LEU A 71 3.31 -5.05 -0.13
CA LEU A 71 3.97 -6.06 -0.98
C LEU A 71 3.57 -7.50 -0.63
N PRO A 72 3.55 -7.94 0.64
CA PRO A 72 3.14 -9.30 0.98
C PRO A 72 1.68 -9.59 0.60
N ARG A 73 0.80 -8.60 0.77
CA ARG A 73 -0.63 -8.72 0.46
C ARG A 73 -0.89 -8.76 -1.04
N ALA A 74 -0.22 -7.89 -1.80
CA ALA A 74 -0.33 -7.83 -3.25
C ALA A 74 0.18 -9.12 -3.90
N LYS A 75 1.31 -9.66 -3.42
CA LYS A 75 1.85 -10.94 -3.87
C LYS A 75 0.88 -12.10 -3.60
N ARG A 76 0.35 -12.19 -2.38
CA ARG A 76 -0.67 -13.18 -2.01
C ARG A 76 -1.93 -13.06 -2.87
N LEU A 77 -2.38 -11.85 -3.17
CA LEU A 77 -3.54 -11.64 -4.03
C LEU A 77 -3.26 -12.08 -5.47
N ALA A 78 -2.06 -11.79 -5.99
CA ALA A 78 -1.64 -12.27 -7.31
C ALA A 78 -1.64 -13.80 -7.37
N GLU A 79 -1.10 -14.47 -6.35
CA GLU A 79 -1.13 -15.94 -6.23
C GLU A 79 -2.57 -16.49 -6.20
N GLN A 80 -3.47 -15.85 -5.43
CA GLN A 80 -4.87 -16.27 -5.32
C GLN A 80 -5.67 -16.07 -6.61
N THR A 81 -5.33 -15.06 -7.40
CA THR A 81 -6.03 -14.71 -8.64
C THR A 81 -5.40 -15.30 -9.89
N GLY A 82 -4.21 -15.90 -9.77
CA GLY A 82 -3.42 -16.38 -10.91
C GLY A 82 -2.82 -15.25 -11.74
N ALA A 83 -2.73 -14.03 -11.19
CA ALA A 83 -2.06 -12.91 -11.86
C ALA A 83 -0.54 -13.07 -11.77
N ASP A 84 0.16 -12.69 -12.85
CA ASP A 84 1.61 -12.75 -12.89
C ASP A 84 2.21 -11.71 -11.94
N TRP A 85 2.97 -12.18 -10.95
CA TRP A 85 3.73 -11.31 -10.07
C TRP A 85 5.12 -11.02 -10.67
N PRO A 86 5.49 -9.74 -10.87
CA PRO A 86 6.74 -9.38 -11.51
C PRO A 86 7.93 -9.46 -10.53
N GLY A 87 8.26 -10.69 -10.08
CA GLY A 87 9.24 -10.91 -9.00
C GLY A 87 10.64 -10.39 -9.31
N ASP A 88 11.08 -10.41 -10.57
CA ASP A 88 12.39 -9.87 -10.97
C ASP A 88 12.43 -8.35 -10.82
N TYR A 89 11.33 -7.68 -11.19
CA TYR A 89 11.19 -6.24 -11.04
C TYR A 89 11.09 -5.83 -9.57
N GLU A 90 10.36 -6.57 -8.75
CA GLU A 90 10.30 -6.36 -7.30
C GLU A 90 11.70 -6.42 -6.70
N ARG A 91 12.45 -7.52 -6.92
CA ARG A 91 13.80 -7.69 -6.37
C ARG A 91 14.75 -6.58 -6.82
N ALA A 92 14.69 -6.18 -8.10
CA ALA A 92 15.50 -5.09 -8.62
C ALA A 92 15.15 -3.74 -7.97
N SER A 93 13.86 -3.47 -7.79
CA SER A 93 13.34 -2.22 -7.19
C SER A 93 13.68 -2.12 -5.72
N VAL A 94 13.50 -3.20 -4.95
CA VAL A 94 13.86 -3.28 -3.52
C VAL A 94 15.37 -3.08 -3.36
N ALA A 95 16.18 -3.81 -4.12
CA ALA A 95 17.63 -3.67 -4.03
C ALA A 95 18.11 -2.26 -4.43
N TYR A 96 17.47 -1.62 -5.41
CA TYR A 96 17.75 -0.23 -5.76
C TYR A 96 17.38 0.73 -4.63
N PHE A 97 16.19 0.58 -4.05
CA PHE A 97 15.73 1.36 -2.91
C PHE A 97 16.74 1.28 -1.76
N GLU A 98 17.12 0.07 -1.35
CA GLU A 98 18.09 -0.17 -0.27
C GLU A 98 19.44 0.51 -0.54
N ARG A 99 19.97 0.38 -1.76
CA ARG A 99 21.24 1.04 -2.14
C ARG A 99 21.12 2.56 -2.17
N SER A 100 19.96 3.09 -2.58
CA SER A 100 19.77 4.52 -2.81
C SER A 100 19.54 5.31 -1.52
N ILE A 101 18.82 4.74 -0.55
CA ILE A 101 18.47 5.44 0.70
C ILE A 101 19.03 4.75 1.96
N GLY A 102 19.67 3.59 1.83
CA GLY A 102 20.30 2.89 2.94
C GLY A 102 19.33 2.18 3.90
N ILE A 103 18.09 1.90 3.48
CA ILE A 103 17.05 1.31 4.33
C ILE A 103 16.51 0.03 3.71
N ALA A 104 16.59 -1.06 4.47
CA ALA A 104 16.05 -2.38 4.12
C ALA A 104 14.55 -2.49 4.41
N LEU A 105 13.81 -3.08 3.47
CA LEU A 105 12.39 -3.41 3.66
C LEU A 105 12.26 -4.78 4.34
N LYS A 106 11.32 -4.93 5.28
CA LYS A 106 11.01 -6.20 5.94
C LYS A 106 9.83 -6.87 5.24
N ILE A 107 10.09 -7.45 4.07
CA ILE A 107 9.09 -8.08 3.19
C ILE A 107 9.34 -9.57 2.96
#